data_AF-A0A395MMC9-F1
#
_entry.id   AF-A0A395MMC9-F1
#
_cell.length_a   1.000
_cell.length_b   1.000
_cell.length_c   1.000
_cell.angle_alpha   90.00
_cell.angle_beta   90.00
_cell.angle_gamma   90.00
#
_symmetry.space_group_name_H-M   'P 1'
#
loop_
_entity.id
_entity.type
_entity.pdbx_description
1 polymer ?
#
loop_
_entity_poly.entity_id
_entity_poly.type
_entity_poly.pdbx_seq_one_letter_code
_entity_poly.pdbx_strand_id
1 'polypeptide(L)'
;MAAISTPGFKSSDIIFDIPYHASILIEPLLANIRISKWTTVTCDESMLTSLLEHYFQHAYHYFTFFHKDLFLRDLKSGSAQHCSSLLVNAVLASATQYLPEIQGRNEPWDTESLCYRFFAETKRLWELEMGENQIGNVYMVQAAKIAYNLDFFGANGRGEMDIAKQFTAWCLFSWQSLMLFHFYKPPLFEKPPCIDLPDPHASSWFYPEIHVRYPESGSRPIFFPETFMQTVKFRIILNDLANDRFGGGKNMAVTLEQAAKYYRRLCQWFEDLPACLKPDKIVLPSHLNLHIHFQYIVMLLLEPFVASEKDNPSITLLDGMTKPIRAIVHEATIRFETLIRAYYLRHSFSTYAPVMVQFLSVLGFLSAQKAAINPADHQSSMILATLGLENQAQQAYLANAMFKLLFSKIPPGMADVTSQYCSLNVAGAVVEIQPAYVRSAYPIHMVSINADAEEQRLDRLIEELKI
;
A
#
# COMPACT_ATOMS: atom_id res chain seq x y z
N MET A 1 31.38 41.08 3.41
CA MET A 1 32.09 39.79 3.31
C MET A 1 32.51 39.36 4.71
N ALA A 2 31.72 38.48 5.32
CA ALA A 2 32.12 37.70 6.48
C ALA A 2 31.41 36.36 6.32
N ALA A 3 32.19 35.32 6.04
CA ALA A 3 31.71 33.95 5.91
C ALA A 3 31.30 33.45 7.30
N ILE A 4 30.02 33.15 7.46
CA ILE A 4 29.52 32.41 8.61
C ILE A 4 29.80 30.95 8.29
N SER A 5 30.83 30.39 8.91
CA SER A 5 31.11 28.97 8.92
C SER A 5 29.95 28.25 9.60
N THR A 6 29.15 27.52 8.84
CA THR A 6 28.22 26.53 9.39
C THR A 6 29.01 25.40 10.06
N PRO A 7 28.67 25.00 11.30
CA PRO A 7 29.32 23.86 11.94
C PRO A 7 28.96 22.58 11.16
N GLY A 8 29.99 21.78 10.86
CA GLY A 8 29.87 20.58 10.04
C GLY A 8 28.83 19.60 10.57
N PHE A 9 27.83 19.31 9.73
CA PHE A 9 27.01 18.11 9.86
C PHE A 9 27.94 16.90 9.81
N LYS A 10 27.90 16.06 10.85
CA LYS A 10 28.62 14.79 10.83
C LYS A 10 28.02 13.93 9.72
N SER A 11 28.91 13.38 8.89
CA SER A 11 28.69 12.48 7.74
C SER A 11 27.85 11.20 8.02
N SER A 12 27.24 11.03 9.19
CA SER A 12 26.39 9.88 9.54
C SER A 12 24.93 10.00 9.07
N ASP A 13 24.52 11.19 8.61
CA ASP A 13 23.11 11.53 8.29
C ASP A 13 22.80 11.56 6.77
N ILE A 14 23.66 10.98 5.92
CA ILE A 14 23.50 10.97 4.45
C ILE A 14 22.20 10.27 3.99
N ILE A 15 21.59 9.43 4.83
CA ILE A 15 20.34 8.70 4.52
C ILE A 15 19.15 9.65 4.34
N PHE A 16 19.21 10.86 4.89
CA PHE A 16 18.11 11.81 4.78
C PHE A 16 18.00 12.44 3.38
N ASP A 17 19.01 12.31 2.51
CA ASP A 17 19.04 13.01 1.22
C ASP A 17 18.97 12.09 -0.01
N ILE A 18 19.14 10.76 0.16
CA ILE A 18 19.14 9.82 -0.96
C ILE A 18 17.79 9.07 -1.04
N PRO A 19 17.10 9.09 -2.21
CA PRO A 19 15.83 8.39 -2.37
C PRO A 19 16.00 6.88 -2.21
N TYR A 20 15.00 6.20 -1.64
CA TYR A 20 15.05 4.75 -1.40
C TYR A 20 15.23 3.91 -2.66
N HIS A 21 14.73 4.38 -3.81
CA HIS A 21 14.94 3.72 -5.11
C HIS A 21 16.39 3.74 -5.60
N ALA A 22 17.26 4.59 -5.03
CA ALA A 22 18.70 4.55 -5.31
C ALA A 22 19.47 3.57 -4.41
N SER A 23 18.80 2.94 -3.43
CA SER A 23 19.40 1.85 -2.67
C SER A 23 19.37 0.54 -3.48
N ILE A 24 20.23 -0.41 -3.11
CA ILE A 24 20.23 -1.77 -3.65
C ILE A 24 19.96 -2.78 -2.54
N LEU A 25 19.19 -3.83 -2.83
CA LEU A 25 18.95 -4.94 -1.90
C LEU A 25 20.24 -5.72 -1.63
N ILE A 26 20.48 -6.04 -0.35
CA ILE A 26 21.59 -6.92 0.07
C ILE A 26 21.02 -8.26 0.50
N GLU A 27 20.99 -9.22 -0.43
CA GLU A 27 20.44 -10.55 -0.18
C GLU A 27 21.40 -11.66 -0.67
N PRO A 28 22.24 -12.23 0.22
CA PRO A 28 23.17 -13.30 -0.13
C PRO A 28 22.51 -14.58 -0.64
N LEU A 29 21.23 -14.84 -0.29
CA LEU A 29 20.53 -16.03 -0.78
C LEU A 29 20.24 -15.94 -2.28
N LEU A 30 20.16 -14.75 -2.87
CA LEU A 30 20.01 -14.56 -4.31
C LEU A 30 21.33 -14.73 -5.09
N ALA A 31 22.49 -14.80 -4.42
CA ALA A 31 23.75 -15.02 -5.11
C ALA A 31 23.86 -16.44 -5.68
N ASN A 32 24.19 -16.56 -6.97
CA ASN A 32 24.38 -17.82 -7.71
C ASN A 32 23.15 -18.76 -7.68
N ILE A 33 21.95 -18.19 -7.64
CA ILE A 33 20.69 -18.95 -7.67
C ILE A 33 20.33 -19.35 -9.11
N ARG A 34 19.53 -20.42 -9.28
CA ARG A 34 18.96 -20.83 -10.58
C ARG A 34 17.43 -20.77 -10.54
N ILE A 35 16.89 -19.56 -10.71
CA ILE A 35 15.45 -19.27 -10.65
C ILE A 35 14.72 -19.87 -11.86
N SER A 36 15.39 -20.00 -13.01
CA SER A 36 14.81 -20.59 -14.22
C SER A 36 14.30 -22.02 -14.04
N LYS A 37 14.71 -22.73 -12.99
CA LYS A 37 14.15 -24.05 -12.65
C LYS A 37 12.69 -24.00 -12.21
N TRP A 38 12.23 -22.84 -11.75
CA TRP A 38 10.90 -22.66 -11.16
C TRP A 38 9.89 -22.05 -12.13
N THR A 39 10.34 -21.59 -13.31
CA THR A 39 9.48 -20.92 -14.31
C THR A 39 9.81 -21.37 -15.72
N THR A 40 8.78 -21.43 -16.57
CA THR A 40 8.91 -21.74 -18.00
C THR A 40 8.94 -20.48 -18.87
N VAL A 41 8.76 -19.30 -18.28
CA VAL A 41 8.60 -18.02 -19.01
C VAL A 41 9.91 -17.57 -19.65
N THR A 42 11.03 -17.71 -18.94
CA THR A 42 12.36 -17.28 -19.39
C THR A 42 13.45 -18.04 -18.65
N CYS A 43 14.61 -18.20 -19.29
CA CYS A 43 15.81 -18.77 -18.70
C CYS A 43 16.88 -17.72 -18.37
N ASP A 44 16.57 -16.43 -18.52
CA ASP A 44 17.49 -15.32 -18.17
C ASP A 44 17.57 -15.14 -16.65
N GLU A 45 18.58 -15.77 -16.04
CA GLU A 45 18.83 -15.70 -14.60
C GLU A 45 19.15 -14.28 -14.11
N SER A 46 19.77 -13.44 -14.94
CA SER A 46 20.10 -12.07 -14.56
C SER A 46 18.81 -11.27 -14.37
N MET A 47 17.90 -11.36 -15.35
CA MET A 47 16.60 -10.71 -15.29
C MET A 47 15.75 -11.25 -14.13
N LEU A 48 15.71 -12.57 -13.95
CA LEU A 48 14.96 -13.20 -12.85
C LEU A 48 15.49 -12.77 -11.47
N THR A 49 16.81 -12.65 -11.32
CA THR A 49 17.44 -12.17 -10.10
C THR A 49 17.08 -10.71 -9.85
N SER A 50 17.20 -9.84 -10.85
CA SER A 50 16.84 -8.43 -10.74
C SER A 50 15.36 -8.21 -10.39
N LEU A 51 14.45 -9.05 -10.92
CA LEU A 51 13.04 -9.02 -10.54
C LEU A 51 12.85 -9.33 -9.04
N LEU A 52 13.47 -10.40 -8.53
CA LEU A 52 13.36 -10.73 -7.11
C LEU A 52 13.99 -9.65 -6.21
N GLU A 53 15.11 -9.06 -6.61
CA GLU A 53 15.73 -7.95 -5.90
C GLU A 53 14.76 -6.76 -5.77
N HIS A 54 14.13 -6.35 -6.86
CA HIS A 54 13.14 -5.25 -6.85
C HIS A 54 11.87 -5.61 -6.09
N TYR A 55 11.42 -6.86 -6.12
CA TYR A 55 10.27 -7.32 -5.33
C TYR A 55 10.53 -7.18 -3.82
N PHE A 56 11.66 -7.69 -3.32
CA PHE A 56 11.99 -7.59 -1.90
C PHE A 56 12.32 -6.17 -1.48
N GLN A 57 12.87 -5.35 -2.38
CA GLN A 57 13.14 -3.95 -2.11
C GLN A 57 11.86 -3.10 -2.06
N HIS A 58 10.91 -3.27 -2.98
CA HIS A 58 9.80 -2.31 -3.14
C HIS A 58 8.41 -2.84 -2.78
N ALA A 59 8.17 -4.14 -2.95
CA ALA A 59 6.84 -4.74 -2.80
C ALA A 59 6.67 -5.38 -1.43
N TYR A 60 7.62 -6.26 -1.07
CA TYR A 60 7.48 -7.19 0.04
C TYR A 60 7.24 -6.51 1.40
N HIS A 61 7.84 -5.36 1.65
CA HIS A 61 7.72 -4.67 2.94
C HIS A 61 6.32 -4.10 3.22
N TYR A 62 5.48 -3.95 2.20
CA TYR A 62 4.09 -3.49 2.33
C TYR A 62 3.09 -4.61 2.00
N PHE A 63 3.41 -5.43 1.00
CA PHE A 63 2.60 -6.56 0.54
C PHE A 63 3.30 -7.88 0.90
N THR A 64 3.43 -8.14 2.20
CA THR A 64 4.04 -9.35 2.74
C THR A 64 3.04 -10.50 2.76
N PHE A 65 3.39 -11.64 2.18
CA PHE A 65 2.50 -12.82 2.11
C PHE A 65 3.12 -14.14 2.56
N PHE A 66 4.45 -14.20 2.70
CA PHE A 66 5.19 -15.41 3.06
C PHE A 66 6.49 -15.01 3.78
N HIS A 67 7.14 -15.95 4.47
CA HIS A 67 8.39 -15.68 5.16
C HIS A 67 9.60 -15.69 4.20
N LYS A 68 10.20 -14.51 3.94
CA LYS A 68 11.33 -14.30 2.99
C LYS A 68 12.43 -15.35 3.10
N ASP A 69 13.00 -15.54 4.28
CA ASP A 69 14.20 -16.40 4.42
C ASP A 69 13.92 -17.89 4.24
N LEU A 70 12.68 -18.32 4.50
CA LEU A 70 12.26 -19.70 4.24
C LEU A 70 12.07 -19.90 2.72
N PHE A 71 11.37 -18.97 2.09
CA PHE A 71 11.18 -18.95 0.64
C PHE A 71 12.51 -18.93 -0.12
N LEU A 72 13.43 -18.03 0.21
CA LEU A 72 14.70 -17.88 -0.51
C LEU A 72 15.64 -19.07 -0.33
N ARG A 73 15.65 -19.70 0.86
CA ARG A 73 16.43 -20.92 1.10
C ARG A 73 15.93 -22.07 0.23
N ASP A 74 14.62 -22.23 0.13
CA ASP A 74 13.99 -23.29 -0.65
C ASP A 74 14.05 -23.04 -2.15
N LEU A 75 13.89 -21.78 -2.57
CA LEU A 75 14.14 -21.33 -3.94
C LEU A 75 15.55 -21.71 -4.41
N LYS A 76 16.55 -21.51 -3.55
CA LYS A 76 17.96 -21.81 -3.85
C LYS A 76 18.27 -23.29 -3.82
N SER A 77 17.75 -24.03 -2.86
CA SER A 77 18.00 -25.47 -2.71
C SER A 77 17.22 -26.32 -3.72
N GLY A 78 16.12 -25.80 -4.27
CA GLY A 78 15.18 -26.57 -5.09
C GLY A 78 14.15 -27.34 -4.24
N SER A 79 14.08 -27.07 -2.94
CA SER A 79 13.09 -27.66 -2.03
C SER A 79 11.71 -27.06 -2.28
N ALA A 80 10.68 -27.91 -2.29
CA ALA A 80 9.29 -27.49 -2.46
C ALA A 80 8.55 -27.26 -1.13
N GLN A 81 9.26 -27.17 0.00
CA GLN A 81 8.65 -27.09 1.33
C GLN A 81 8.02 -25.71 1.61
N HIS A 82 8.72 -24.63 1.26
CA HIS A 82 8.26 -23.24 1.40
C HIS A 82 8.38 -22.46 0.07
N CYS A 83 8.61 -23.17 -1.04
CA CYS A 83 8.72 -22.62 -2.38
C CYS A 83 7.97 -23.50 -3.37
N SER A 84 7.39 -22.92 -4.42
CA SER A 84 6.74 -23.65 -5.50
C SER A 84 6.83 -22.86 -6.80
N SER A 85 6.74 -23.52 -7.96
CA SER A 85 6.68 -22.82 -9.25
C SER A 85 5.53 -21.82 -9.30
N LEU A 86 4.38 -22.17 -8.72
CA LEU A 86 3.24 -21.28 -8.61
C LEU A 86 3.59 -20.00 -7.85
N LEU A 87 4.17 -20.13 -6.64
CA LEU A 87 4.57 -18.97 -5.83
C LEU A 87 5.66 -18.14 -6.52
N VAL A 88 6.64 -18.78 -7.14
CA VAL A 88 7.72 -18.08 -7.85
C VAL A 88 7.17 -17.27 -9.03
N ASN A 89 6.29 -17.85 -9.86
CA ASN A 89 5.68 -17.10 -10.96
C ASN A 89 4.77 -15.98 -10.46
N ALA A 90 4.04 -16.15 -9.35
CA ALA A 90 3.23 -15.10 -8.76
C ALA A 90 4.08 -13.91 -8.27
N VAL A 91 5.20 -14.21 -7.59
CA VAL A 91 6.16 -13.22 -7.13
C VAL A 91 6.81 -12.49 -8.31
N LEU A 92 7.23 -13.23 -9.35
CA LEU A 92 7.82 -12.63 -10.56
C LEU A 92 6.80 -11.78 -11.33
N ALA A 93 5.54 -12.19 -11.43
CA ALA A 93 4.48 -11.39 -12.03
C ALA A 93 4.34 -10.04 -11.31
N SER A 94 4.27 -10.05 -9.97
CA SER A 94 4.25 -8.83 -9.17
C SER A 94 5.53 -8.00 -9.33
N ALA A 95 6.69 -8.64 -9.34
CA ALA A 95 8.00 -7.99 -9.47
C ALA A 95 8.14 -7.16 -10.74
N THR A 96 7.52 -7.58 -11.85
CA THR A 96 7.62 -6.87 -13.12
C THR A 96 7.14 -5.42 -13.04
N GLN A 97 6.23 -5.10 -12.12
CA GLN A 97 5.72 -3.75 -11.92
C GLN A 97 6.74 -2.78 -11.30
N TYR A 98 7.80 -3.30 -10.68
CA TYR A 98 8.77 -2.53 -9.92
C TYR A 98 10.12 -2.37 -10.63
N LEU A 99 10.35 -3.09 -11.73
CA LEU A 99 11.60 -3.07 -12.50
C LEU A 99 11.47 -2.14 -13.71
N PRO A 100 12.15 -0.96 -13.75
CA PRO A 100 11.98 0.07 -14.79
C PRO A 100 12.20 -0.40 -16.24
N GLU A 101 13.04 -1.42 -16.45
CA GLU A 101 13.40 -1.98 -17.76
C GLU A 101 12.26 -2.76 -18.43
N ILE A 102 11.25 -3.19 -17.67
CA ILE A 102 10.12 -3.97 -18.21
C ILE A 102 9.16 -3.06 -18.99
N GLN A 103 8.92 -3.34 -20.26
CA GLN A 103 7.96 -2.59 -21.07
C GLN A 103 6.54 -3.17 -20.94
N GLY A 104 5.52 -2.38 -21.33
CA GLY A 104 4.11 -2.84 -21.38
C GLY A 104 3.46 -3.08 -20.01
N ARG A 105 4.02 -2.57 -18.90
CA ARG A 105 3.52 -2.84 -17.53
C ARG A 105 2.07 -2.40 -17.30
N ASN A 106 1.60 -1.39 -18.03
CA ASN A 106 0.24 -0.87 -17.95
C ASN A 106 -0.67 -1.37 -19.09
N GLU A 107 -0.22 -2.35 -19.89
CA GLU A 107 -0.94 -2.90 -21.05
C GLU A 107 -1.36 -4.36 -20.78
N PRO A 108 -2.45 -4.60 -20.02
CA PRO A 108 -2.87 -5.96 -19.64
C PRO A 108 -3.29 -6.84 -20.83
N TRP A 109 -3.48 -6.25 -22.02
CA TRP A 109 -3.75 -6.95 -23.27
C TRP A 109 -2.50 -7.38 -24.04
N ASP A 110 -1.31 -6.86 -23.68
CA ASP A 110 -0.06 -7.29 -24.32
C ASP A 110 0.33 -8.66 -23.76
N THR A 111 -0.01 -9.70 -24.53
CA THR A 111 0.25 -11.09 -24.17
C THR A 111 1.74 -11.46 -24.23
N GLU A 112 2.55 -10.66 -24.91
CA GLU A 112 3.99 -10.88 -25.02
C GLU A 112 4.77 -10.20 -23.88
N SER A 113 4.15 -9.24 -23.19
CA SER A 113 4.74 -8.60 -22.01
C SER A 113 5.13 -9.62 -20.95
N LEU A 114 6.26 -9.39 -20.28
CA LEU A 114 6.73 -10.27 -19.21
C LEU A 114 5.73 -10.33 -18.05
N CYS A 115 5.07 -9.21 -17.75
CA CYS A 115 4.00 -9.14 -16.75
C CYS A 115 2.88 -10.14 -17.08
N TYR A 116 2.36 -10.10 -18.32
CA TYR A 116 1.32 -11.01 -18.76
C TYR A 116 1.79 -12.46 -18.74
N ARG A 117 2.98 -12.76 -19.27
CA ARG A 117 3.48 -14.14 -19.37
C ARG A 117 3.69 -14.79 -18.01
N PHE A 118 4.25 -14.07 -17.02
CA PHE A 118 4.35 -14.59 -15.65
C PHE A 118 2.98 -14.75 -14.99
N PHE A 119 2.06 -13.81 -15.21
CA PHE A 119 0.70 -13.92 -14.68
C PHE A 119 -0.07 -15.09 -15.30
N ALA A 120 0.05 -15.31 -16.60
CA ALA A 120 -0.54 -16.42 -17.32
C ALA A 120 0.02 -17.77 -16.84
N GLU A 121 1.33 -17.86 -16.60
CA GLU A 121 1.93 -19.07 -16.04
C GLU A 121 1.48 -19.31 -14.59
N THR A 122 1.38 -18.26 -13.78
CA THR A 122 0.81 -18.34 -12.42
C THR A 122 -0.61 -18.90 -12.45
N LYS A 123 -1.43 -18.38 -13.37
CA LYS A 123 -2.82 -18.79 -13.55
C LYS A 123 -2.92 -20.25 -14.02
N ARG A 124 -2.11 -20.65 -15.00
CA ARG A 124 -2.04 -22.04 -15.49
C ARG A 124 -1.65 -23.02 -14.38
N LEU A 125 -0.68 -22.65 -13.54
CA LEU A 125 -0.26 -23.46 -12.39
C LEU A 125 -1.35 -23.51 -11.31
N TRP A 126 -2.02 -22.39 -11.05
CA TRP A 126 -3.15 -22.35 -10.13
C TRP A 126 -4.29 -23.26 -10.60
N GLU A 127 -4.64 -23.22 -11.88
CA GLU A 127 -5.69 -24.07 -12.45
C GLU A 127 -5.35 -25.56 -12.33
N LEU A 128 -4.07 -25.91 -12.51
CA LEU A 128 -3.58 -27.28 -12.38
C LEU A 128 -3.66 -27.79 -10.93
N GLU A 129 -3.40 -26.93 -9.95
CA GLU A 129 -3.38 -27.29 -8.52
C GLU A 129 -4.76 -27.19 -7.85
N MET A 130 -5.56 -26.18 -8.21
CA MET A 130 -6.75 -25.74 -7.45
C MET A 130 -8.07 -25.73 -8.26
N GLY A 131 -8.04 -25.92 -9.58
CA GLY A 131 -9.23 -25.93 -10.43
C GLY A 131 -9.66 -24.55 -10.96
N GLU A 132 -10.97 -24.33 -11.14
CA GLU A 132 -11.51 -23.21 -11.92
C GLU A 132 -11.01 -21.80 -11.52
N ASN A 133 -10.82 -20.96 -12.54
CA ASN A 133 -10.43 -19.56 -12.40
C ASN A 133 -11.47 -18.70 -11.69
N GLN A 134 -10.99 -17.85 -10.78
CA GLN A 134 -11.81 -16.84 -10.12
C GLN A 134 -11.15 -15.46 -10.19
N ILE A 135 -11.85 -14.41 -9.76
CA ILE A 135 -11.38 -13.02 -9.89
C ILE A 135 -11.31 -12.36 -8.51
N GLY A 136 -10.20 -11.68 -8.22
CA GLY A 136 -10.07 -10.73 -7.09
C GLY A 136 -10.38 -11.32 -5.72
N ASN A 137 -11.41 -10.78 -5.04
CA ASN A 137 -11.78 -11.11 -3.66
C ASN A 137 -12.01 -12.61 -3.42
N VAL A 138 -12.34 -13.38 -4.45
CA VAL A 138 -12.58 -14.82 -4.28
C VAL A 138 -11.29 -15.57 -3.96
N TYR A 139 -10.13 -15.15 -4.49
CA TYR A 139 -8.83 -15.70 -4.09
C TYR A 139 -8.53 -15.46 -2.61
N MET A 140 -8.93 -14.30 -2.07
CA MET A 140 -8.76 -14.01 -0.65
C MET A 140 -9.67 -14.89 0.22
N VAL A 141 -10.91 -15.15 -0.21
CA VAL A 141 -11.82 -16.11 0.46
C VAL A 141 -11.27 -17.53 0.39
N GLN A 142 -10.73 -17.95 -0.76
CA GLN A 142 -10.08 -19.26 -0.90
C GLN A 142 -8.84 -19.38 -0.02
N ALA A 143 -7.98 -18.35 0.02
CA ALA A 143 -6.82 -18.30 0.89
C ALA A 143 -7.22 -18.41 2.37
N ALA A 144 -8.29 -17.72 2.79
CA ALA A 144 -8.84 -17.84 4.13
C ALA A 144 -9.31 -19.27 4.46
N LYS A 145 -10.02 -19.92 3.53
CA LYS A 145 -10.43 -21.33 3.67
C LYS A 145 -9.24 -22.28 3.77
N ILE A 146 -8.22 -22.09 2.93
CA ILE A 146 -7.00 -22.91 2.95
C ILE A 146 -6.26 -22.73 4.28
N ALA A 147 -6.07 -21.49 4.73
CA ALA A 147 -5.41 -21.19 6.00
C ALA A 147 -6.14 -21.82 7.20
N TYR A 148 -7.47 -21.80 7.19
CA TYR A 148 -8.28 -22.48 8.21
C TYR A 148 -8.08 -24.01 8.17
N ASN A 149 -8.18 -24.61 6.98
CA ASN A 149 -8.05 -26.07 6.81
C ASN A 149 -6.66 -26.59 7.16
N LEU A 150 -5.62 -25.77 6.98
CA LEU A 150 -4.22 -26.12 7.31
C LEU A 150 -3.82 -25.75 8.74
N ASP A 151 -4.80 -25.31 9.56
CA ASP A 151 -4.62 -24.88 10.95
C ASP A 151 -3.52 -23.81 11.10
N PHE A 152 -3.55 -22.79 10.23
CA PHE A 152 -2.58 -21.70 10.32
C PHE A 152 -2.78 -20.84 11.57
N PHE A 153 -4.02 -20.77 12.08
CA PHE A 153 -4.40 -19.91 13.19
C PHE A 153 -4.22 -20.56 14.57
N GLY A 154 -4.07 -21.89 14.64
CA GLY A 154 -3.76 -22.63 15.87
C GLY A 154 -2.32 -23.13 15.97
N ALA A 155 -1.48 -22.83 14.97
CA ALA A 155 -0.11 -23.31 14.91
C ALA A 155 0.73 -22.85 16.12
N ASN A 156 1.21 -23.81 16.90
CA ASN A 156 2.02 -23.59 18.08
C ASN A 156 3.38 -24.27 17.91
N GLY A 157 4.47 -23.51 18.00
CA GLY A 157 5.81 -24.08 17.88
C GLY A 157 6.83 -23.08 17.34
N ARG A 158 8.08 -23.54 17.24
CA ARG A 158 9.20 -22.79 16.65
C ARG A 158 9.87 -23.56 15.52
N GLY A 159 9.23 -24.62 15.00
CA GLY A 159 9.69 -25.30 13.80
C GLY A 159 9.52 -24.37 12.59
N GLU A 160 10.30 -24.59 11.53
CA GLU A 160 10.25 -23.76 10.32
C GLU A 160 8.84 -23.71 9.70
N MET A 161 8.15 -24.84 9.68
CA MET A 161 6.77 -24.92 9.20
C MET A 161 5.80 -24.14 10.12
N ASP A 162 5.99 -24.19 11.45
CA ASP A 162 5.17 -23.42 12.38
C ASP A 162 5.39 -21.91 12.17
N ILE A 163 6.64 -21.48 12.00
CA ILE A 163 7.01 -20.10 11.67
C ILE A 163 6.33 -19.67 10.38
N ALA A 164 6.43 -20.49 9.32
CA ALA A 164 5.79 -20.20 8.04
C ALA A 164 4.27 -20.03 8.18
N LYS A 165 3.60 -20.92 8.91
CA LYS A 165 2.15 -20.86 9.16
C LYS A 165 1.77 -19.62 9.96
N GLN A 166 2.42 -19.38 11.10
CA GLN A 166 2.13 -18.24 11.98
C GLN A 166 2.36 -16.91 11.26
N PHE A 167 3.49 -16.76 10.56
CA PHE A 167 3.81 -15.55 9.80
C PHE A 167 2.81 -15.32 8.68
N THR A 168 2.45 -16.36 7.93
CA THR A 168 1.47 -16.28 6.84
C THR A 168 0.06 -15.98 7.37
N ALA A 169 -0.32 -16.49 8.54
CA ALA A 169 -1.59 -16.17 9.20
C ALA A 169 -1.70 -14.66 9.50
N TRP A 170 -0.64 -14.08 10.06
CA TRP A 170 -0.58 -12.64 10.32
C TRP A 170 -0.56 -11.80 9.04
N CYS A 171 0.15 -12.24 8.00
CA CYS A 171 0.12 -11.62 6.68
C CYS A 171 -1.29 -11.60 6.10
N LEU A 172 -1.97 -12.74 6.09
CA LEU A 172 -3.33 -12.88 5.56
C LEU A 172 -4.35 -12.05 6.34
N PHE A 173 -4.28 -12.07 7.68
CA PHE A 173 -5.13 -11.24 8.53
C PHE A 173 -4.91 -9.75 8.26
N SER A 174 -3.66 -9.30 8.19
CA SER A 174 -3.32 -7.91 7.90
C SER A 174 -3.82 -7.48 6.52
N TRP A 175 -3.61 -8.32 5.51
CA TRP A 175 -4.04 -8.08 4.13
C TRP A 175 -5.55 -7.96 3.99
N GLN A 176 -6.31 -8.93 4.52
CA GLN A 176 -7.78 -8.88 4.43
C GLN A 176 -8.36 -7.69 5.20
N SER A 177 -7.77 -7.34 6.35
CA SER A 177 -8.18 -6.17 7.13
C SER A 177 -7.96 -4.87 6.35
N LEU A 178 -6.84 -4.75 5.64
CA LEU A 178 -6.56 -3.62 4.75
C LEU A 178 -7.57 -3.56 3.61
N MET A 179 -7.70 -4.64 2.85
CA MET A 179 -8.46 -4.64 1.62
C MET A 179 -9.94 -4.47 1.89
N LEU A 180 -10.54 -5.28 2.77
CA LEU A 180 -11.98 -5.25 2.99
C LEU A 180 -12.46 -3.95 3.63
N PHE A 181 -11.64 -3.33 4.50
CA PHE A 181 -11.91 -1.99 5.01
C PHE A 181 -12.06 -0.98 3.88
N HIS A 182 -11.09 -0.94 2.95
CA HIS A 182 -11.12 0.03 1.84
C HIS A 182 -12.14 -0.30 0.76
N PHE A 183 -12.56 -1.56 0.66
CA PHE A 183 -13.67 -1.97 -0.20
C PHE A 183 -15.04 -1.81 0.48
N TYR A 184 -15.11 -1.30 1.72
CA TYR A 184 -16.34 -1.13 2.50
C TYR A 184 -17.11 -2.45 2.66
N LYS A 185 -16.36 -3.54 2.91
CA LYS A 185 -16.86 -4.90 3.06
C LYS A 185 -16.62 -5.44 4.47
N PRO A 186 -17.45 -6.37 4.96
CA PRO A 186 -17.19 -7.06 6.20
C PRO A 186 -15.86 -7.81 6.13
N PRO A 187 -15.09 -7.85 7.23
CA PRO A 187 -13.87 -8.65 7.30
C PRO A 187 -14.18 -10.14 7.17
N LEU A 188 -13.22 -10.91 6.62
CA LEU A 188 -13.32 -12.38 6.59
C LEU A 188 -13.08 -12.99 7.97
N PHE A 189 -12.23 -12.35 8.77
CA PHE A 189 -11.94 -12.74 10.14
C PHE A 189 -12.37 -11.63 11.09
N GLU A 190 -13.36 -11.92 11.94
CA GLU A 190 -13.84 -10.94 12.94
C GLU A 190 -12.80 -10.63 14.02
N LYS A 191 -11.86 -11.56 14.25
CA LYS A 191 -10.82 -11.46 15.29
C LYS A 191 -9.44 -11.78 14.70
N PRO A 192 -8.37 -11.23 15.29
CA PRO A 192 -7.00 -11.61 14.93
C PRO A 192 -6.74 -13.10 15.20
N PRO A 193 -5.69 -13.69 14.58
CA PRO A 193 -5.18 -15.01 14.93
C PRO A 193 -5.02 -15.17 16.45
N CYS A 194 -5.29 -16.36 16.98
CA CYS A 194 -5.05 -16.65 18.41
C CYS A 194 -3.58 -16.95 18.75
N ILE A 195 -2.71 -16.90 17.75
CA ILE A 195 -1.25 -16.96 17.92
C ILE A 195 -0.77 -15.57 18.33
N ASP A 196 0.18 -15.50 19.26
CA ASP A 196 0.83 -14.24 19.60
C ASP A 196 1.52 -13.61 18.38
N LEU A 197 1.51 -12.27 18.31
CA LEU A 197 2.37 -11.51 17.40
C LEU A 197 3.69 -11.24 18.13
N PRO A 198 4.80 -11.93 17.80
CA PRO A 198 6.02 -11.86 18.61
C PRO A 198 6.61 -10.45 18.62
N ASP A 199 7.19 -10.01 19.76
CA ASP A 199 7.94 -8.75 19.82
C ASP A 199 9.25 -8.88 19.00
N PRO A 200 9.49 -8.03 17.98
CA PRO A 200 10.72 -8.03 17.19
C PRO A 200 12.02 -8.02 18.01
N HIS A 201 12.04 -7.34 19.16
CA HIS A 201 13.24 -7.25 19.99
C HIS A 201 13.48 -8.51 20.82
N ALA A 202 12.42 -9.22 21.20
CA ALA A 202 12.50 -10.46 21.98
C ALA A 202 12.54 -11.73 21.09
N SER A 203 12.05 -11.63 19.86
CA SER A 203 11.82 -12.76 18.95
C SER A 203 12.35 -12.49 17.54
N SER A 204 13.65 -12.21 17.44
CA SER A 204 14.33 -11.99 16.16
C SER A 204 14.27 -13.17 15.17
N TRP A 205 13.88 -14.36 15.64
CA TRP A 205 13.70 -15.57 14.83
C TRP A 205 12.44 -15.55 13.95
N PHE A 206 11.46 -14.68 14.25
CA PHE A 206 10.14 -14.72 13.61
C PHE A 206 10.03 -13.82 12.37
N TYR A 207 10.73 -12.69 12.36
CA TYR A 207 10.65 -11.72 11.29
C TYR A 207 11.92 -11.76 10.43
N PRO A 208 11.80 -11.91 9.10
CA PRO A 208 12.93 -11.68 8.23
C PRO A 208 13.27 -10.18 8.22
N GLU A 209 14.54 -9.82 8.17
CA GLU A 209 14.95 -8.43 7.95
C GLU A 209 15.35 -8.20 6.49
N ILE A 210 15.14 -6.98 5.99
CA ILE A 210 15.60 -6.54 4.68
C ILE A 210 16.74 -5.54 4.89
N HIS A 211 17.86 -5.83 4.24
CA HIS A 211 19.02 -4.96 4.25
C HIS A 211 19.18 -4.31 2.88
N VAL A 212 19.47 -3.01 2.89
CA VAL A 212 19.78 -2.24 1.69
C VAL A 212 21.12 -1.54 1.84
N ARG A 213 21.71 -1.14 0.72
CA ARG A 213 22.91 -0.32 0.67
C ARG A 213 22.68 0.86 -0.25
N TYR A 214 22.97 2.07 0.22
CA TYR A 214 23.03 3.26 -0.62
C TYR A 214 24.43 3.44 -1.20
N PRO A 215 24.59 4.18 -2.31
CA PRO A 215 25.92 4.57 -2.83
C PRO A 215 26.79 5.15 -1.70
N GLU A 216 28.06 4.74 -1.67
CA GLU A 216 29.05 5.24 -0.70
C GLU A 216 28.70 4.99 0.79
N SER A 217 27.76 4.10 1.08
CA SER A 217 27.31 3.77 2.43
C SER A 217 27.43 2.27 2.77
N GLY A 218 27.39 1.95 4.06
CA GLY A 218 27.31 0.57 4.54
C GLY A 218 25.92 -0.06 4.37
N SER A 219 25.84 -1.38 4.57
CA SER A 219 24.55 -2.10 4.67
C SER A 219 23.76 -1.59 5.87
N ARG A 220 22.45 -1.41 5.70
CA ARG A 220 21.54 -0.94 6.75
C ARG A 220 20.20 -1.68 6.69
N PRO A 221 19.58 -1.97 7.85
CA PRO A 221 18.24 -2.54 7.88
C PRO A 221 17.20 -1.47 7.50
N ILE A 222 16.05 -1.93 7.00
CA ILE A 222 14.89 -1.06 6.76
C ILE A 222 13.89 -1.08 7.92
N PHE A 223 14.23 -1.73 9.04
CA PHE A 223 13.34 -1.91 10.19
C PHE A 223 12.02 -2.60 9.79
N PHE A 224 12.12 -3.64 8.95
CA PHE A 224 10.95 -4.39 8.51
C PHE A 224 10.18 -5.02 9.69
N PRO A 225 10.83 -5.67 10.69
CA PRO A 225 10.13 -6.28 11.81
C PRO A 225 9.25 -5.30 12.59
N GLU A 226 9.77 -4.12 12.93
CA GLU A 226 9.03 -3.07 13.65
C GLU A 226 7.90 -2.50 12.77
N THR A 227 8.18 -2.24 11.50
CA THR A 227 7.19 -1.71 10.55
C THR A 227 6.05 -2.69 10.31
N PHE A 228 6.35 -3.97 10.13
CA PHE A 228 5.36 -5.03 9.95
C PHE A 228 4.49 -5.18 11.20
N MET A 229 5.10 -5.31 12.39
CA MET A 229 4.35 -5.45 13.64
C MET A 229 3.40 -4.27 13.84
N GLN A 230 3.86 -3.03 13.65
CA GLN A 230 3.02 -1.85 13.84
C GLN A 230 1.94 -1.71 12.77
N THR A 231 2.22 -2.14 11.54
CA THR A 231 1.21 -2.24 10.48
C THR A 231 0.12 -3.23 10.88
N VAL A 232 0.47 -4.43 11.36
CA VAL A 232 -0.50 -5.43 11.83
C VAL A 232 -1.34 -4.89 12.99
N LYS A 233 -0.73 -4.28 14.00
CA LYS A 233 -1.45 -3.67 15.14
C LYS A 233 -2.44 -2.59 14.68
N PHE A 234 -2.03 -1.75 13.74
CA PHE A 234 -2.91 -0.77 13.12
C PHE A 234 -4.05 -1.43 12.33
N ARG A 235 -3.77 -2.52 11.59
CA ARG A 235 -4.80 -3.28 10.86
C ARG A 235 -5.80 -3.98 11.76
N ILE A 236 -5.43 -4.38 12.99
CA ILE A 236 -6.39 -4.89 13.99
C ILE A 236 -7.44 -3.81 14.30
N ILE A 237 -7.03 -2.54 14.48
CA ILE A 237 -7.96 -1.44 14.73
C ILE A 237 -8.92 -1.26 13.55
N LEU A 238 -8.42 -1.34 12.31
CA LEU A 238 -9.26 -1.24 11.11
C LEU A 238 -10.20 -2.42 10.95
N ASN A 239 -9.76 -3.63 11.27
CA ASN A 239 -10.61 -4.83 11.22
C ASN A 239 -11.79 -4.72 12.18
N ASP A 240 -11.53 -4.30 13.42
CA ASP A 240 -12.57 -4.08 14.42
C ASP A 240 -13.57 -3.00 13.97
N LEU A 241 -13.06 -1.88 13.43
CA LEU A 241 -13.89 -0.81 12.89
C LEU A 241 -14.73 -1.30 11.70
N ALA A 242 -14.15 -2.06 10.78
CA ALA A 242 -14.86 -2.68 9.66
C ALA A 242 -15.93 -3.66 10.17
N ASN A 243 -15.65 -4.43 11.22
CA ASN A 243 -16.61 -5.35 11.81
C ASN A 243 -17.80 -4.61 12.44
N ASP A 244 -17.54 -3.53 13.19
CA ASP A 244 -18.61 -2.71 13.78
C ASP A 244 -19.48 -2.03 12.71
N ARG A 245 -18.87 -1.59 11.60
CA ARG A 245 -19.54 -0.87 10.51
C ARG A 245 -20.27 -1.81 9.54
N PHE A 246 -19.60 -2.86 9.07
CA PHE A 246 -20.05 -3.71 7.96
C PHE A 246 -20.40 -5.15 8.38
N GLY A 247 -19.98 -5.58 9.58
CA GLY A 247 -20.18 -6.93 10.09
C GLY A 247 -21.64 -7.29 10.38
N GLY A 248 -21.88 -8.59 10.51
CA GLY A 248 -23.21 -9.14 10.87
C GLY A 248 -24.34 -8.82 9.89
N GLY A 249 -24.04 -8.37 8.66
CA GLY A 249 -25.02 -8.05 7.62
C GLY A 249 -25.84 -6.77 7.87
N LYS A 250 -25.50 -5.97 8.88
CA LYS A 250 -26.31 -4.82 9.30
C LYS A 250 -25.95 -3.50 8.61
N ASN A 251 -24.72 -3.39 8.08
CA ASN A 251 -24.19 -2.17 7.43
C ASN A 251 -24.56 -0.88 8.21
N MET A 252 -24.29 -0.85 9.53
CA MET A 252 -24.71 0.24 10.42
C MET A 252 -23.74 1.41 10.34
N ALA A 253 -24.26 2.64 10.30
CA ALA A 253 -23.43 3.84 10.37
C ALA A 253 -22.66 3.89 11.71
N VAL A 254 -21.41 4.34 11.66
CA VAL A 254 -20.60 4.57 12.86
C VAL A 254 -21.20 5.72 13.67
N THR A 255 -21.35 5.53 14.98
CA THR A 255 -21.81 6.57 15.91
C THR A 255 -20.65 7.46 16.38
N LEU A 256 -20.96 8.64 16.93
CA LEU A 256 -19.92 9.53 17.49
C LEU A 256 -19.14 8.87 18.64
N GLU A 257 -19.81 8.07 19.47
CA GLU A 257 -19.17 7.32 20.56
C GLU A 257 -18.19 6.27 20.02
N GLN A 258 -18.59 5.52 18.99
CA GLN A 258 -17.71 4.57 18.30
C GLN A 258 -16.53 5.31 17.65
N ALA A 259 -16.77 6.43 16.96
CA ALA A 259 -15.73 7.23 16.35
C ALA A 259 -14.72 7.74 17.40
N ALA A 260 -15.17 8.25 18.54
CA ALA A 260 -14.32 8.67 19.65
C ALA A 260 -13.52 7.50 20.26
N LYS A 261 -14.11 6.30 20.35
CA LYS A 261 -13.42 5.08 20.79
C LYS A 261 -12.29 4.72 19.83
N TYR A 262 -12.56 4.64 18.53
CA TYR A 262 -11.55 4.27 17.53
C TYR A 262 -10.48 5.34 17.36
N TYR A 263 -10.84 6.62 17.40
CA TYR A 263 -9.86 7.72 17.38
C TYR A 263 -8.88 7.63 18.55
N ARG A 264 -9.34 7.36 19.77
CA ARG A 264 -8.44 7.14 20.93
C ARG A 264 -7.52 5.93 20.75
N ARG A 265 -8.03 4.82 20.22
CA ARG A 265 -7.20 3.64 19.90
C ARG A 265 -6.11 3.96 18.88
N LEU A 266 -6.45 4.73 17.84
CA LEU A 266 -5.51 5.18 16.82
C LEU A 266 -4.44 6.10 17.42
N CYS A 267 -4.82 7.07 18.27
CA CYS A 267 -3.87 7.93 18.96
C CYS A 267 -2.94 7.13 19.88
N GLN A 268 -3.47 6.16 20.63
CA GLN A 268 -2.66 5.32 21.53
C GLN A 268 -1.63 4.53 20.72
N TRP A 269 -2.06 3.90 19.63
CA TRP A 269 -1.15 3.21 18.71
C TRP A 269 -0.04 4.14 18.17
N PHE A 270 -0.38 5.38 17.84
CA PHE A 270 0.59 6.38 17.37
C PHE A 270 1.60 6.80 18.45
N GLU A 271 1.14 6.98 19.69
CA GLU A 271 1.99 7.26 20.86
C GLU A 271 2.91 6.08 21.21
N ASP A 272 2.47 4.85 20.93
CA ASP A 272 3.21 3.61 21.22
C ASP A 272 4.20 3.21 20.10
N LEU A 273 4.28 3.97 19.01
CA LEU A 273 5.23 3.66 17.92
C LEU A 273 6.68 3.59 18.43
N PRO A 274 7.49 2.62 17.99
CA PRO A 274 8.90 2.53 18.35
C PRO A 274 9.70 3.70 17.78
N ALA A 275 10.91 3.92 18.31
CA ALA A 275 11.76 5.06 17.95
C ALA A 275 11.98 5.21 16.43
N CYS A 276 12.20 4.11 15.70
CA CYS A 276 12.41 4.12 14.24
C CYS A 276 11.18 4.59 13.43
N LEU A 277 9.98 4.55 14.03
CA LEU A 277 8.72 4.93 13.41
C LEU A 277 8.15 6.24 13.98
N LYS A 278 8.88 6.94 14.84
CA LYS A 278 8.47 8.27 15.33
C LYS A 278 8.54 9.32 14.22
N PRO A 279 7.67 10.35 14.24
CA PRO A 279 7.57 11.35 13.15
C PRO A 279 8.88 12.04 12.78
N ASP A 280 9.80 12.24 13.73
CA ASP A 280 11.11 12.86 13.49
C ASP A 280 12.16 11.89 12.92
N LYS A 281 11.83 10.60 12.80
CA LYS A 281 12.73 9.53 12.34
C LYS A 281 12.30 8.86 11.03
N ILE A 282 11.04 9.02 10.61
CA ILE A 282 10.54 8.35 9.41
C ILE A 282 11.19 8.90 8.14
N VAL A 283 11.78 8.01 7.34
CA VAL A 283 12.45 8.36 6.08
C VAL A 283 12.17 7.41 4.93
N LEU A 284 11.68 6.20 5.20
CA LEU A 284 11.46 5.18 4.19
C LEU A 284 10.04 5.25 3.63
N PRO A 285 9.80 4.77 2.39
CA PRO A 285 8.46 4.73 1.80
C PRO A 285 7.45 4.01 2.69
N SER A 286 7.82 2.86 3.27
CA SER A 286 6.96 2.09 4.18
C SER A 286 6.56 2.88 5.44
N HIS A 287 7.50 3.63 6.02
CA HIS A 287 7.26 4.46 7.20
C HIS A 287 6.30 5.60 6.85
N LEU A 288 6.56 6.32 5.75
CA LEU A 288 5.71 7.42 5.30
C LEU A 288 4.31 6.91 4.95
N ASN A 289 4.20 5.79 4.23
CA ASN A 289 2.91 5.19 3.89
C ASN A 289 2.09 4.84 5.12
N LEU A 290 2.72 4.33 6.19
CA LEU A 290 2.04 4.01 7.45
C LEU A 290 1.46 5.27 8.11
N HIS A 291 2.22 6.37 8.12
CA HIS A 291 1.78 7.66 8.69
C HIS A 291 0.73 8.36 7.82
N ILE A 292 0.88 8.35 6.49
CA ILE A 292 -0.12 8.87 5.55
C ILE A 292 -1.44 8.13 5.76
N HIS A 293 -1.35 6.80 5.89
CA HIS A 293 -2.54 5.98 6.06
C HIS A 293 -3.23 6.26 7.40
N PHE A 294 -2.48 6.44 8.48
CA PHE A 294 -3.03 6.88 9.76
C PHE A 294 -3.82 8.19 9.64
N GLN A 295 -3.26 9.21 8.99
CA GLN A 295 -3.98 10.49 8.80
C GLN A 295 -5.24 10.30 7.95
N TYR A 296 -5.16 9.48 6.90
CA TYR A 296 -6.32 9.18 6.05
C TYR A 296 -7.46 8.50 6.84
N ILE A 297 -7.14 7.53 7.70
CA ILE A 297 -8.15 6.88 8.55
C ILE A 297 -8.78 7.86 9.55
N VAL A 298 -7.99 8.77 10.13
CA VAL A 298 -8.53 9.83 11.01
C VAL A 298 -9.52 10.72 10.25
N MET A 299 -9.17 11.13 9.02
CA MET A 299 -10.07 11.90 8.15
C MET A 299 -11.36 11.12 7.88
N LEU A 300 -11.26 9.89 7.36
CA LEU A 300 -12.40 9.02 7.05
C LEU A 300 -13.34 8.81 8.23
N LEU A 301 -12.79 8.50 9.40
CA LEU A 301 -13.55 8.15 10.61
C LEU A 301 -14.36 9.32 11.14
N LEU A 302 -13.79 10.52 11.07
CA LEU A 302 -14.35 11.71 11.74
C LEU A 302 -15.13 12.62 10.80
N GLU A 303 -14.96 12.49 9.48
CA GLU A 303 -15.69 13.28 8.47
C GLU A 303 -17.22 13.32 8.69
N PRO A 304 -17.92 12.20 9.01
CA PRO A 304 -19.38 12.24 9.23
C PRO A 304 -19.84 13.21 10.33
N PHE A 305 -18.94 13.60 11.23
CA PHE A 305 -19.24 14.41 12.41
C PHE A 305 -18.69 15.83 12.30
N VAL A 306 -18.17 16.22 11.14
CA VAL A 306 -17.77 17.60 10.85
C VAL A 306 -19.05 18.43 10.63
N ALA A 307 -19.63 18.93 11.72
CA ALA A 307 -20.82 19.78 11.68
C ALA A 307 -20.50 21.23 11.25
N SER A 308 -21.53 22.01 10.89
CA SER A 308 -21.43 23.47 10.74
C SER A 308 -20.96 24.13 12.05
N GLU A 309 -20.46 25.38 12.01
CA GLU A 309 -19.83 26.06 13.18
C GLU A 309 -20.65 26.02 14.48
N LYS A 310 -21.98 25.85 14.40
CA LYS A 310 -22.90 25.89 15.55
C LYS A 310 -22.97 24.60 16.38
N ASP A 311 -22.72 23.43 15.79
CA ASP A 311 -22.92 22.12 16.45
C ASP A 311 -21.61 21.37 16.74
N ASN A 312 -20.45 22.01 16.48
CA ASN A 312 -19.09 21.45 16.43
C ASN A 312 -18.77 20.44 17.57
N PRO A 313 -19.00 19.13 17.35
CA PRO A 313 -18.84 18.14 18.41
C PRO A 313 -17.36 17.97 18.75
N SER A 314 -17.06 17.62 19.99
CA SER A 314 -15.69 17.45 20.50
C SER A 314 -15.44 16.02 20.96
N ILE A 315 -14.18 15.59 20.86
CA ILE A 315 -13.71 14.31 21.38
C ILE A 315 -12.72 14.56 22.51
N THR A 316 -12.82 13.77 23.58
CA THR A 316 -11.82 13.71 24.64
C THR A 316 -10.58 12.95 24.16
N LEU A 317 -9.44 13.61 24.22
CA LEU A 317 -8.12 13.10 23.87
C LEU A 317 -7.56 12.20 24.98
N LEU A 318 -6.39 11.60 24.75
CA LEU A 318 -5.72 10.71 25.71
C LEU A 318 -5.28 11.43 27.00
N ASP A 319 -4.94 12.72 26.90
CA ASP A 319 -4.56 13.58 28.03
C ASP A 319 -5.78 14.13 28.82
N GLY A 320 -7.00 13.74 28.43
CA GLY A 320 -8.24 14.21 29.04
C GLY A 320 -8.74 15.56 28.50
N MET A 321 -7.98 16.25 27.64
CA MET A 321 -8.43 17.49 27.00
C MET A 321 -9.50 17.20 25.94
N THR A 322 -10.38 18.17 25.70
CA THR A 322 -11.38 18.06 24.62
C THR A 322 -10.92 18.85 23.41
N LYS A 323 -11.14 18.30 22.21
CA LYS A 323 -10.82 18.95 20.96
C LYS A 323 -11.96 18.86 19.96
N PRO A 324 -12.32 19.96 19.28
CA PRO A 324 -13.37 19.92 18.28
C PRO A 324 -13.00 19.02 17.10
N ILE A 325 -13.95 18.21 16.63
CA ILE A 325 -13.73 17.25 15.54
C ILE A 325 -13.26 17.94 14.27
N ARG A 326 -13.85 19.09 13.93
CA ARG A 326 -13.42 19.91 12.79
C ARG A 326 -11.93 20.26 12.85
N ALA A 327 -11.42 20.61 14.04
CA ALA A 327 -10.00 20.95 14.21
C ALA A 327 -9.11 19.71 14.03
N ILE A 328 -9.55 18.54 14.53
CA ILE A 328 -8.84 17.26 14.35
C ILE A 328 -8.76 16.91 12.86
N VAL A 329 -9.87 16.94 12.14
CA VAL A 329 -9.91 16.62 10.70
C VAL A 329 -9.09 17.62 9.89
N HIS A 330 -9.14 18.90 10.24
CA HIS A 330 -8.32 19.92 9.60
C HIS A 330 -6.81 19.66 9.79
N GLU A 331 -6.37 19.36 11.01
CA GLU A 331 -4.98 18.99 11.27
C GLU A 331 -4.56 17.70 10.57
N ALA A 332 -5.42 16.68 10.57
CA ALA A 332 -5.18 15.43 9.86
C ALA A 332 -5.02 15.66 8.36
N THR A 333 -5.85 16.54 7.77
CA THR A 333 -5.75 16.94 6.36
C THR A 333 -4.40 17.62 6.07
N ILE A 334 -4.00 18.58 6.90
CA ILE A 334 -2.69 19.24 6.75
C ILE A 334 -1.56 18.22 6.82
N ARG A 335 -1.57 17.31 7.81
CA ARG A 335 -0.54 16.29 7.98
C ARG A 335 -0.51 15.29 6.82
N PHE A 336 -1.68 14.85 6.34
CA PHE A 336 -1.80 13.99 5.17
C PHE A 336 -1.14 14.65 3.94
N GLU A 337 -1.48 15.91 3.70
CA GLU A 337 -0.91 16.74 2.62
C GLU A 337 0.60 16.97 2.76
N THR A 338 1.09 17.23 3.98
CA THR A 338 2.52 17.38 4.27
C THR A 338 3.27 16.09 4.05
N LEU A 339 2.73 14.94 4.49
CA LEU A 339 3.38 13.65 4.36
C LEU A 339 3.48 13.20 2.90
N ILE A 340 2.45 13.44 2.06
CA ILE A 340 2.52 13.17 0.61
C ILE A 340 3.59 14.05 -0.06
N ARG A 341 3.69 15.33 0.31
CA ARG A 341 4.76 16.21 -0.17
C ARG A 341 6.13 15.73 0.27
N ALA A 342 6.27 15.31 1.53
CA ALA A 342 7.51 14.74 2.05
C ALA A 342 7.90 13.46 1.31
N TYR A 343 6.93 12.59 1.00
CA TYR A 343 7.14 11.41 0.16
C TYR A 343 7.67 11.81 -1.22
N TYR A 344 7.01 12.74 -1.90
CA TYR A 344 7.45 13.20 -3.23
C TYR A 344 8.85 13.79 -3.20
N LEU A 345 9.13 14.70 -2.26
CA LEU A 345 10.43 15.35 -2.14
C LEU A 345 11.56 14.35 -1.85
N ARG A 346 11.27 13.26 -1.13
CA ARG A 346 12.28 12.26 -0.75
C ARG A 346 12.42 11.11 -1.75
N HIS A 347 11.35 10.70 -2.40
CA HIS A 347 11.31 9.44 -3.16
C HIS A 347 10.77 9.60 -4.58
N SER A 348 10.28 10.78 -4.93
CA SER A 348 9.47 11.04 -6.13
C SER A 348 8.25 10.11 -6.22
N PHE A 349 7.63 10.05 -7.40
CA PHE A 349 6.59 9.07 -7.72
C PHE A 349 7.00 8.12 -8.85
N SER A 350 8.28 8.11 -9.26
CA SER A 350 8.76 7.31 -10.39
C SER A 350 8.69 5.81 -10.13
N THR A 351 8.93 5.39 -8.89
CA THR A 351 8.78 3.99 -8.47
C THR A 351 7.31 3.66 -8.23
N TYR A 352 6.88 2.50 -8.72
CA TYR A 352 5.52 2.03 -8.48
C TYR A 352 5.26 1.80 -6.99
N ALA A 353 4.17 2.39 -6.50
CA ALA A 353 3.72 2.30 -5.12
C ALA A 353 2.18 2.22 -5.12
N PRO A 354 1.58 1.01 -5.22
CA PRO A 354 0.13 0.84 -5.37
C PRO A 354 -0.70 1.60 -4.31
N VAL A 355 -0.20 1.65 -3.08
CA VAL A 355 -0.83 2.34 -1.95
C VAL A 355 -0.91 3.85 -2.19
N MET A 356 0.11 4.44 -2.82
CA MET A 356 0.13 5.86 -3.12
C MET A 356 -0.92 6.21 -4.17
N VAL A 357 -1.30 5.30 -5.07
CA VAL A 357 -2.40 5.54 -6.03
C VAL A 357 -3.69 5.91 -5.29
N GLN A 358 -3.99 5.22 -4.19
CA GLN A 358 -5.15 5.55 -3.35
C GLN A 358 -5.02 6.93 -2.70
N PHE A 359 -3.89 7.22 -2.05
CA PHE A 359 -3.71 8.47 -1.32
C PHE A 359 -3.63 9.68 -2.25
N LEU A 360 -2.98 9.55 -3.41
CA LEU A 360 -2.93 10.56 -4.45
C LEU A 360 -4.33 10.81 -5.04
N SER A 361 -5.14 9.77 -5.19
CA SER A 361 -6.53 9.93 -5.62
C SER A 361 -7.32 10.74 -4.58
N VAL A 362 -7.27 10.34 -3.30
CA VAL A 362 -7.92 11.09 -2.20
C VAL A 362 -7.48 12.55 -2.21
N LEU A 363 -6.17 12.82 -2.28
CA LEU A 363 -5.62 14.17 -2.36
C LEU A 363 -6.16 14.95 -3.57
N GLY A 364 -6.11 14.32 -4.74
CA GLY A 364 -6.47 14.94 -6.02
C GLY A 364 -7.94 15.36 -6.06
N PHE A 365 -8.85 14.44 -5.75
CA PHE A 365 -10.28 14.73 -5.79
C PHE A 365 -10.71 15.70 -4.68
N LEU A 366 -10.16 15.59 -3.46
CA LEU A 366 -10.39 16.58 -2.41
C LEU A 366 -9.90 17.97 -2.84
N SER A 367 -8.74 18.05 -3.48
CA SER A 367 -8.19 19.31 -3.98
C SER A 367 -9.05 19.87 -5.11
N ALA A 368 -9.51 19.04 -6.05
CA ALA A 368 -10.39 19.45 -7.14
C ALA A 368 -11.73 20.02 -6.61
N GLN A 369 -12.33 19.36 -5.61
CA GLN A 369 -13.56 19.83 -4.99
C GLN A 369 -13.37 21.20 -4.30
N LYS A 370 -12.28 21.39 -3.56
CA LYS A 370 -12.01 22.67 -2.88
C LYS A 370 -11.56 23.77 -3.85
N ALA A 371 -10.83 23.41 -4.90
CA ALA A 371 -10.40 24.29 -5.97
C ALA A 371 -11.57 24.93 -6.72
N ALA A 372 -12.74 24.28 -6.77
CA ALA A 372 -13.95 24.88 -7.33
C ALA A 372 -14.42 26.14 -6.57
N ILE A 373 -14.01 26.29 -5.30
CA ILE A 373 -14.36 27.42 -4.44
C ILE A 373 -13.17 28.38 -4.32
N ASN A 374 -11.97 27.84 -4.00
CA ASN A 374 -10.75 28.62 -3.84
C ASN A 374 -9.59 27.98 -4.63
N PRO A 375 -9.43 28.35 -5.92
CA PRO A 375 -8.43 27.79 -6.81
C PRO A 375 -6.98 27.87 -6.28
N ALA A 376 -6.57 29.04 -5.81
CA ALA A 376 -5.15 29.33 -5.53
C ALA A 376 -4.58 28.46 -4.40
N ASP A 377 -5.38 28.18 -3.37
CA ASP A 377 -4.93 27.46 -2.17
C ASP A 377 -4.76 25.95 -2.42
N HIS A 378 -5.42 25.41 -3.45
CA HIS A 378 -5.47 23.96 -3.70
C HIS A 378 -4.77 23.53 -4.99
N GLN A 379 -4.29 24.47 -5.79
CA GLN A 379 -3.60 24.20 -7.05
C GLN A 379 -2.36 23.32 -6.86
N SER A 380 -1.53 23.57 -5.83
CA SER A 380 -0.31 22.80 -5.60
C SER A 380 -0.59 21.33 -5.25
N SER A 381 -1.59 21.08 -4.41
CA SER A 381 -2.01 19.72 -4.03
C SER A 381 -2.56 18.95 -5.22
N MET A 382 -3.34 19.63 -6.07
CA MET A 382 -3.92 19.04 -7.27
C MET A 382 -2.87 18.70 -8.33
N ILE A 383 -1.90 19.59 -8.57
CA ILE A 383 -0.77 19.31 -9.48
C ILE A 383 0.03 18.11 -8.96
N LEU A 384 0.35 18.09 -7.67
CA LEU A 384 1.11 16.99 -7.07
C LEU A 384 0.39 15.65 -7.19
N ALA A 385 -0.92 15.62 -6.90
CA ALA A 385 -1.74 14.42 -7.03
C ALA A 385 -1.81 13.92 -8.48
N THR A 386 -2.02 14.84 -9.43
CA THR A 386 -2.13 14.52 -10.85
C THR A 386 -0.82 13.99 -11.41
N LEU A 387 0.30 14.67 -11.12
CA LEU A 387 1.65 14.22 -11.47
C LEU A 387 1.94 12.84 -10.88
N GLY A 388 1.61 12.63 -9.60
CA GLY A 388 1.81 11.34 -8.96
C GLY A 388 1.02 10.24 -9.64
N LEU A 389 -0.27 10.45 -9.89
CA LEU A 389 -1.10 9.45 -10.57
C LEU A 389 -0.63 9.18 -12.01
N GLU A 390 -0.13 10.19 -12.74
CA GLU A 390 0.46 9.98 -14.07
C GLU A 390 1.68 9.05 -13.99
N ASN A 391 2.59 9.30 -13.05
CA ASN A 391 3.78 8.45 -12.88
C ASN A 391 3.39 7.01 -12.52
N GLN A 392 2.36 6.83 -11.69
CA GLN A 392 1.84 5.50 -11.35
C GLN A 392 1.10 4.85 -12.53
N ALA A 393 0.43 5.64 -13.38
CA ALA A 393 -0.30 5.18 -14.57
C ALA A 393 0.60 4.56 -15.65
N GLN A 394 1.89 4.91 -15.66
CA GLN A 394 2.89 4.27 -16.51
C GLN A 394 3.22 2.84 -16.05
N GLN A 395 2.90 2.49 -14.80
CA GLN A 395 3.28 1.22 -14.18
C GLN A 395 2.13 0.24 -14.05
N ALA A 396 0.89 0.73 -13.96
CA ALA A 396 -0.29 -0.11 -13.79
C ALA A 396 -1.54 0.48 -14.46
N TYR A 397 -2.32 -0.39 -15.10
CA TYR A 397 -3.55 -0.01 -15.78
C TYR A 397 -4.60 0.62 -14.86
N LEU A 398 -4.75 0.11 -13.64
CA LEU A 398 -5.68 0.68 -12.64
C LEU A 398 -5.32 2.14 -12.30
N ALA A 399 -4.02 2.43 -12.16
CA ALA A 399 -3.56 3.79 -11.91
C ALA A 399 -3.82 4.71 -13.12
N ASN A 400 -3.74 4.18 -14.34
CA ASN A 400 -4.12 4.91 -15.56
C ASN A 400 -5.60 5.31 -15.56
N ALA A 401 -6.48 4.38 -15.19
CA ALA A 401 -7.91 4.67 -15.07
C ALA A 401 -8.17 5.76 -14.00
N MET A 402 -7.53 5.68 -12.82
CA MET A 402 -7.68 6.68 -11.76
C MET A 402 -7.12 8.05 -12.15
N PHE A 403 -5.97 8.08 -12.85
CA PHE A 403 -5.39 9.31 -13.39
C PHE A 403 -6.34 10.01 -14.36
N LYS A 404 -6.84 9.28 -15.38
CA LYS A 404 -7.76 9.83 -16.39
C LYS A 404 -9.03 10.37 -15.74
N LEU A 405 -9.57 9.63 -14.78
CA LEU A 405 -10.76 10.03 -14.05
C LEU A 405 -10.53 11.32 -13.24
N LEU A 406 -9.42 11.42 -12.49
CA LEU A 406 -9.09 12.66 -11.79
C LEU A 406 -8.89 13.82 -12.78
N PHE A 407 -8.16 13.59 -13.87
CA PHE A 407 -7.88 14.61 -14.89
C PHE A 407 -9.18 15.18 -15.49
N SER A 408 -10.19 14.32 -15.73
CA SER A 408 -11.52 14.75 -16.21
C SER A 408 -12.28 15.66 -15.23
N LYS A 409 -11.91 15.66 -13.95
CA LYS A 409 -12.51 16.50 -12.90
C LYS A 409 -11.72 17.78 -12.62
N ILE A 410 -10.57 17.99 -13.27
CA ILE A 410 -9.78 19.21 -13.10
C ILE A 410 -10.55 20.40 -13.71
N PRO A 411 -10.74 21.50 -12.96
CA PRO A 411 -11.39 22.70 -13.50
C PRO A 411 -10.63 23.26 -14.72
N PRO A 412 -11.31 23.73 -15.78
CA PRO A 412 -10.66 24.17 -17.02
C PRO A 412 -9.54 25.20 -16.82
N GLY A 413 -9.72 26.16 -15.89
CA GLY A 413 -8.72 27.19 -15.59
C GLY A 413 -7.43 26.68 -14.93
N MET A 414 -7.39 25.42 -14.50
CA MET A 414 -6.19 24.79 -13.93
C MET A 414 -5.59 23.67 -14.79
N ALA A 415 -6.32 23.23 -15.82
CA ALA A 415 -5.86 22.17 -16.70
C ALA A 415 -4.55 22.57 -17.40
N ASP A 416 -4.46 23.82 -17.88
CA ASP A 416 -3.27 24.34 -18.55
C ASP A 416 -2.03 24.28 -17.65
N VAL A 417 -2.13 24.72 -16.39
CA VAL A 417 -1.00 24.68 -15.46
C VAL A 417 -0.62 23.23 -15.12
N THR A 418 -1.62 22.37 -14.91
CA THR A 418 -1.36 20.95 -14.60
C THR A 418 -0.68 20.24 -15.78
N SER A 419 -1.08 20.57 -17.01
CA SER A 419 -0.47 20.03 -18.23
C SER A 419 0.99 20.44 -18.43
N GLN A 420 1.47 21.51 -17.80
CA GLN A 420 2.89 21.90 -17.87
C GLN A 420 3.80 20.94 -17.07
N TYR A 421 3.25 20.26 -16.07
CA TYR A 421 3.98 19.33 -15.22
C TYR A 421 3.76 17.86 -15.59
N CYS A 422 2.72 17.58 -16.37
CA CYS A 422 2.41 16.23 -16.84
C CYS A 422 2.93 16.03 -18.26
N SER A 423 3.43 14.83 -18.57
CA SER A 423 4.03 14.54 -19.89
C SER A 423 2.98 14.26 -20.97
N LEU A 424 1.73 14.00 -20.59
CA LEU A 424 0.67 13.65 -21.52
C LEU A 424 0.18 14.83 -22.37
N ASN A 425 0.47 14.73 -23.66
CA ASN A 425 -0.24 15.42 -24.71
C ASN A 425 -1.69 14.90 -24.72
N VAL A 426 -2.62 15.71 -24.21
CA VAL A 426 -4.05 15.40 -23.98
C VAL A 426 -4.77 14.84 -25.23
N ALA A 427 -4.20 15.04 -26.43
CA ALA A 427 -4.71 14.55 -27.70
C ALA A 427 -4.61 13.01 -27.90
N GLY A 428 -3.75 12.30 -27.17
CA GLY A 428 -3.58 10.83 -27.29
C GLY A 428 -4.35 10.02 -26.24
N ALA A 429 -5.07 10.68 -25.33
CA ALA A 429 -5.71 10.04 -24.18
C ALA A 429 -6.96 9.19 -24.52
N VAL A 430 -7.38 9.15 -25.80
CA VAL A 430 -8.38 8.20 -26.32
C VAL A 430 -7.72 6.86 -26.65
N VAL A 431 -7.05 6.27 -25.67
CA VAL A 431 -7.10 4.80 -25.56
C VAL A 431 -8.28 4.58 -24.62
N GLU A 432 -9.42 4.18 -25.19
CA GLU A 432 -10.64 3.84 -24.44
C GLU A 432 -10.25 3.04 -23.20
N ILE A 433 -10.73 3.47 -22.03
CA ILE A 433 -10.56 2.65 -20.83
C ILE A 433 -11.45 1.43 -21.04
N GLN A 434 -10.87 0.33 -21.54
CA GLN A 434 -11.60 -0.89 -21.79
C GLN A 434 -12.24 -1.41 -20.50
N PRO A 435 -13.58 -1.36 -20.37
CA PRO A 435 -14.27 -1.77 -19.15
C PRO A 435 -14.01 -3.23 -18.78
N ALA A 436 -13.66 -4.05 -19.77
CA ALA A 436 -13.24 -5.45 -19.58
C ALA A 436 -12.04 -5.61 -18.64
N TYR A 437 -11.12 -4.63 -18.61
CA TYR A 437 -9.92 -4.65 -17.77
C TYR A 437 -10.04 -3.80 -16.50
N VAL A 438 -11.09 -2.98 -16.39
CA VAL A 438 -11.48 -2.28 -15.15
C VAL A 438 -12.72 -2.92 -14.55
N ARG A 439 -12.72 -4.25 -14.37
CA ARG A 439 -13.71 -4.92 -13.51
C ARG A 439 -13.32 -4.75 -12.05
N SER A 440 -13.30 -3.50 -11.59
CA SER A 440 -12.81 -3.14 -10.27
C SER A 440 -13.97 -2.72 -9.37
N ALA A 441 -14.26 -3.54 -8.37
CA ALA A 441 -15.15 -3.15 -7.26
C ALA A 441 -14.48 -2.17 -6.28
N TYR A 442 -13.38 -1.53 -6.69
CA TYR A 442 -12.62 -0.62 -5.84
C TYR A 442 -13.32 0.74 -5.79
N PRO A 443 -13.75 1.19 -4.60
CA PRO A 443 -14.28 2.54 -4.46
C PRO A 443 -13.12 3.55 -4.45
N ILE A 444 -13.30 4.66 -5.16
CA ILE A 444 -12.32 5.74 -5.22
C ILE A 444 -12.79 6.95 -4.43
N HIS A 445 -11.88 7.86 -4.08
CA HIS A 445 -12.23 9.13 -3.40
C HIS A 445 -13.14 8.95 -2.17
N MET A 446 -12.97 7.87 -1.41
CA MET A 446 -13.72 7.72 -0.17
C MET A 446 -13.24 8.75 0.85
N VAL A 447 -14.11 9.70 1.20
CA VAL A 447 -13.84 10.79 2.16
C VAL A 447 -14.52 10.60 3.51
N SER A 448 -15.47 9.66 3.60
CA SER A 448 -16.26 9.40 4.82
C SER A 448 -16.53 7.91 5.00
N ILE A 449 -16.35 7.40 6.22
CA ILE A 449 -16.61 5.99 6.58
C ILE A 449 -18.09 5.57 6.46
N ASN A 450 -19.00 6.56 6.45
CA ASN A 450 -20.43 6.33 6.30
C ASN A 450 -20.91 6.57 4.86
N ALA A 451 -20.02 6.89 3.91
CA ALA A 451 -20.37 7.05 2.51
C ALA A 451 -20.79 5.72 1.86
N ASP A 452 -21.60 5.82 0.80
CA ASP A 452 -21.93 4.68 -0.05
C ASP A 452 -20.79 4.40 -1.04
N ALA A 453 -20.14 3.27 -0.88
CA ALA A 453 -19.05 2.85 -1.75
C ALA A 453 -19.53 2.49 -3.17
N GLU A 454 -20.79 2.09 -3.35
CA GLU A 454 -21.33 1.70 -4.66
C GLU A 454 -21.49 2.89 -5.63
N GLU A 455 -21.65 4.11 -5.10
CA GLU A 455 -21.64 5.34 -5.90
C GLU A 455 -20.23 5.72 -6.36
N GLN A 456 -19.22 5.30 -5.61
CA GLN A 456 -17.82 5.67 -5.84
C GLN A 456 -17.01 4.57 -6.51
N ARG A 457 -17.65 3.51 -7.02
CA ARG A 457 -16.95 2.44 -7.72
C ARG A 457 -16.33 2.93 -9.02
N LEU A 458 -15.07 2.56 -9.24
CA LEU A 458 -14.31 3.01 -10.41
C LEU A 458 -14.98 2.60 -11.74
N ASP A 459 -15.47 1.37 -11.85
CA ASP A 459 -16.11 0.87 -13.08
C ASP A 459 -17.35 1.69 -13.43
N ARG A 460 -18.21 1.96 -12.45
CA ARG A 460 -19.38 2.83 -12.59
C ARG A 460 -19.01 4.25 -13.02
N LEU A 461 -18.03 4.86 -12.37
CA LEU A 461 -17.62 6.25 -12.67
C LEU A 461 -17.02 6.39 -14.08
N ILE A 462 -16.37 5.35 -14.59
CA ILE A 462 -15.86 5.32 -15.97
C ILE A 462 -17.03 5.20 -16.97
N GLU A 463 -18.00 4.33 -16.71
CA GLU A 463 -19.20 4.17 -17.55
C GLU A 463 -19.98 5.50 -17.67
N GLU A 464 -20.12 6.24 -16.57
CA GLU A 464 -20.82 7.54 -16.55
C GLU A 464 -20.12 8.61 -17.40
N LEU A 465 -18.80 8.52 -17.59
CA LEU A 465 -18.02 9.52 -18.33
C LEU A 465 -17.98 9.30 -19.84
N LYS A 466 -18.43 8.15 -20.35
CA LYS A 466 -18.34 7.78 -21.79
C LYS A 466 -16.92 7.95 -22.37
N ILE A 467 -15.89 7.68 -21.57
CA ILE A 467 -14.45 7.74 -21.95
C ILE A 467 -13.96 6.36 -22.38
#